data_AF-A0AA51L1R2-F1
#
_entry.id   AF-A0AA51L1R2-F1
#
_cell.length_a   1.000
_cell.length_b   1.000
_cell.length_c   1.000
_cell.angle_alpha   90.00
_cell.angle_beta   90.00
_cell.angle_gamma   90.00
#
_symmetry.space_group_name_H-M   'P 1'
#
loop_
_entity.id
_entity.type
_entity.pdbx_description
1 polymer ?
#
loop_
_entity_poly.entity_id
_entity_poly.type
_entity_poly.pdbx_seq_one_letter_code
_entity_poly.pdbx_strand_id
1 'polypeptide(L)'
;MARAITQIRKIETNPEELQVQASAEIMQVLTENKDAIIAAIGVLKGLNEMKILESVQALMAKGEDVGVIAIQQLNQPGMHNIIKNAMGAFKFLGTLQPDQMNTLLEGVGHGLKKMSHTGEKGEKQSVWRLRARFWTPEIRAAMTTMVDFLQGMGEVFLRNRRENEQK
;
A
#
# COMPACT_ATOMS: atom_id res chain seq x y z
N MET A 1 71.67 -1.26 28.31
CA MET A 1 70.35 -0.65 28.61
C MET A 1 69.52 -0.68 27.33
N ALA A 2 68.45 -1.49 27.28
CA ALA A 2 67.55 -1.58 26.12
C ALA A 2 66.33 -0.66 26.35
N ARG A 3 66.00 0.18 25.38
CA ARG A 3 64.83 1.08 25.44
C ARG A 3 63.58 0.34 24.96
N ALA A 4 62.46 0.58 25.63
CA ALA A 4 61.17 -0.05 25.35
C ALA A 4 60.64 0.31 23.95
N ILE A 5 60.18 -0.71 23.23
CA ILE A 5 59.44 -0.56 21.98
C ILE A 5 57.96 -0.65 22.34
N THR A 6 57.29 0.50 22.42
CA THR A 6 55.83 0.56 22.46
C THR A 6 55.37 1.58 21.43
N GLN A 7 55.53 1.20 20.16
CA GLN A 7 54.91 1.90 19.05
C GLN A 7 53.60 1.20 18.73
N ILE A 8 52.50 1.69 19.29
CA ILE A 8 51.16 1.27 18.88
C ILE A 8 50.95 1.83 17.47
N ARG A 9 51.08 0.98 16.45
CA ARG A 9 50.69 1.32 15.08
C ARG A 9 49.17 1.42 15.04
N LYS A 10 48.66 2.65 15.06
CA LYS A 10 47.29 2.94 14.69
C LYS A 10 47.16 2.58 13.21
N ILE A 11 46.38 1.54 12.92
CA ILE A 11 46.01 1.20 11.54
C ILE A 11 45.16 2.37 11.06
N GLU A 12 45.76 3.26 10.28
CA GLU A 12 45.02 4.29 9.56
C GLU A 12 44.26 3.57 8.45
N THR A 13 42.98 3.30 8.69
CA THR A 13 42.10 2.72 7.69
C THR A 13 42.08 3.64 6.48
N ASN A 14 42.59 3.14 5.36
CA ASN A 14 42.71 3.88 4.12
C ASN A 14 41.29 4.25 3.62
N PRO A 15 40.99 5.54 3.37
CA PRO A 15 39.67 5.97 2.88
C PRO A 15 39.26 5.31 1.56
N GLU A 16 40.21 4.77 0.79
CA GLU A 16 39.92 3.98 -0.41
C GLU A 16 39.38 2.58 -0.08
N GLU A 17 39.89 1.92 0.96
CA GLU A 17 39.40 0.60 1.38
C GLU A 17 37.98 0.68 1.97
N LEU A 18 37.67 1.76 2.68
CA LEU A 18 36.32 2.04 3.20
C LEU A 18 35.32 2.31 2.06
N GLN A 19 35.73 3.05 1.02
CA GLN A 19 34.88 3.28 -0.15
C GLN A 19 34.62 1.98 -0.93
N VAL A 20 35.64 1.13 -1.08
CA VAL A 20 35.49 -0.16 -1.76
C VAL A 20 34.57 -1.10 -0.98
N GLN A 21 34.70 -1.16 0.36
CA GLN A 21 33.82 -1.98 1.20
C GLN A 21 32.38 -1.45 1.21
N ALA A 22 32.18 -0.14 1.39
CA ALA A 22 30.84 0.46 1.36
C ALA A 22 30.16 0.28 -0.01
N SER A 23 30.93 0.39 -1.09
CA SER A 23 30.41 0.15 -2.44
C SER A 23 30.02 -1.30 -2.65
N ALA A 24 30.83 -2.25 -2.15
CA ALA A 24 30.52 -3.68 -2.24
C ALA A 24 29.29 -4.06 -1.40
N GLU A 25 29.15 -3.50 -0.21
CA GLU A 25 28.00 -3.71 0.67
C GLU A 25 26.70 -3.14 0.05
N ILE A 26 26.77 -1.93 -0.51
CA ILE A 26 25.66 -1.35 -1.28
C ILE A 26 25.33 -2.24 -2.48
N MET A 27 26.33 -2.69 -3.25
CA MET A 27 26.13 -3.57 -4.40
C MET A 27 25.45 -4.88 -4.01
N GLN A 28 25.83 -5.45 -2.87
CA GLN A 28 25.25 -6.68 -2.34
C GLN A 28 23.79 -6.47 -1.94
N VAL A 29 23.49 -5.43 -1.14
CA VAL A 29 22.12 -5.10 -0.73
C VAL A 29 21.24 -4.79 -1.94
N LEU A 30 21.79 -4.10 -2.95
CA LEU A 30 21.09 -3.80 -4.20
C LEU A 30 20.80 -5.07 -5.02
N THR A 31 21.71 -6.04 -5.01
CA THR A 31 21.57 -7.29 -5.77
C THR A 31 20.61 -8.26 -5.08
N GLU A 32 20.65 -8.35 -3.75
CA GLU A 32 19.73 -9.18 -2.95
C GLU A 32 18.29 -8.64 -3.01
N ASN A 33 18.11 -7.32 -3.15
CA ASN A 33 16.80 -6.67 -3.18
C ASN A 33 16.44 -6.11 -4.56
N LYS A 34 17.04 -6.66 -5.62
CA LYS A 34 16.98 -6.15 -6.99
C LYS A 34 15.54 -5.83 -7.44
N ASP A 35 14.62 -6.76 -7.26
CA ASP A 35 13.23 -6.60 -7.73
C ASP A 35 12.48 -5.52 -6.96
N ALA A 36 12.67 -5.45 -5.63
CA ALA A 36 12.08 -4.41 -4.78
C ALA A 36 12.63 -3.01 -5.13
N ILE A 37 13.91 -2.91 -5.46
CA ILE A 37 14.56 -1.66 -5.87
C ILE A 37 14.08 -1.22 -7.25
N ILE A 38 13.98 -2.14 -8.22
CA ILE A 38 13.44 -1.83 -9.54
C ILE A 38 11.99 -1.33 -9.43
N ALA A 39 11.18 -1.98 -8.59
CA ALA A 39 9.81 -1.54 -8.32
C ALA A 39 9.77 -0.15 -7.65
N ALA A 40 10.61 0.10 -6.64
CA ALA A 40 10.71 1.39 -5.97
C ALA A 40 11.15 2.51 -6.93
N ILE A 41 12.13 2.24 -7.80
CA ILE A 41 12.56 3.16 -8.85
C ILE A 41 11.42 3.43 -9.83
N GLY A 42 10.64 2.42 -10.20
CA GLY A 42 9.44 2.58 -11.03
C GLY A 42 8.40 3.51 -10.41
N VAL A 43 8.12 3.35 -9.12
CA VAL A 43 7.22 4.23 -8.36
C VAL A 43 7.78 5.65 -8.31
N LEU A 44 9.06 5.81 -7.94
CA LEU A 44 9.72 7.12 -7.89
C LEU A 44 9.71 7.82 -9.25
N LYS A 45 9.92 7.08 -10.33
CA LYS A 45 9.86 7.61 -11.69
C LYS A 45 8.45 8.08 -12.05
N GLY A 46 7.43 7.29 -11.73
CA GLY A 46 6.02 7.70 -11.93
C GLY A 46 5.67 8.96 -11.14
N LEU A 47 6.10 9.04 -9.88
CA LEU A 47 5.91 10.24 -9.04
C LEU A 47 6.65 11.47 -9.61
N ASN A 48 7.84 11.27 -10.16
CA ASN A 48 8.62 12.33 -10.83
C ASN A 48 7.94 12.81 -12.12
N GLU A 49 7.46 11.89 -12.97
CA GLU A 49 6.74 12.22 -14.21
C GLU A 49 5.47 13.02 -13.93
N MET A 50 4.80 12.75 -12.80
CA MET A 50 3.63 13.50 -12.32
C MET A 50 3.97 14.82 -11.62
N LYS A 51 5.24 15.22 -11.57
CA LYS A 51 5.75 16.40 -10.84
C LYS A 51 5.44 16.43 -9.34
N ILE A 52 5.16 15.26 -8.75
CA ILE A 52 4.80 15.14 -7.34
C ILE A 52 6.04 15.39 -6.48
N LEU A 53 7.20 14.87 -6.89
CA LEU A 53 8.46 15.06 -6.15
C LEU A 53 8.87 16.53 -6.10
N GLU A 54 8.73 17.25 -7.21
CA GLU A 54 9.00 18.69 -7.31
C GLU A 54 7.99 19.50 -6.51
N SER A 55 6.73 19.07 -6.47
CA SER A 55 5.70 19.69 -5.64
C SER A 55 6.02 19.51 -4.15
N VAL A 56 6.43 18.31 -3.72
CA VAL A 56 6.87 18.06 -2.34
C VAL A 56 8.11 18.87 -1.99
N GLN A 57 9.08 18.96 -2.90
CA GLN A 57 10.30 19.74 -2.69
C GLN A 57 10.02 21.25 -2.61
N ALA A 58 9.11 21.76 -3.45
CA ALA A 58 8.65 23.15 -3.41
C ALA A 58 7.83 23.48 -2.15
N LEU A 59 7.07 22.50 -1.64
CA LEU A 59 6.36 22.62 -0.36
C LEU A 59 7.34 22.64 0.82
N MET A 60 8.35 21.77 0.83
CA MET A 60 9.39 21.75 1.87
C MET A 60 10.23 23.02 1.87
N ALA A 61 10.58 23.54 0.70
CA ALA A 61 11.29 24.82 0.55
C ALA A 61 10.48 26.02 1.08
N LYS A 62 9.16 25.89 1.20
CA LYS A 62 8.26 26.89 1.78
C LYS A 62 7.77 26.53 3.19
N GLY A 63 8.21 25.40 3.74
CA GLY A 63 7.52 24.67 4.80
C GLY A 63 7.67 25.17 6.24
N GLU A 64 8.65 26.02 6.54
CA GLU A 64 8.88 26.50 7.92
C GLU A 64 7.67 27.29 8.49
N ASP A 65 6.97 28.06 7.66
CA ASP A 65 5.82 28.86 8.11
C ASP A 65 4.45 28.15 7.98
N VAL A 66 4.35 27.11 7.15
CA VAL A 66 3.07 26.46 6.82
C VAL A 66 2.81 25.22 7.69
N GLY A 67 3.86 24.57 8.19
CA GLY A 67 3.74 23.35 9.01
C GLY A 67 2.99 23.59 10.33
N VAL A 68 3.22 24.73 10.98
CA VAL A 68 2.57 25.08 12.26
C VAL A 68 1.07 25.38 12.07
N ILE A 69 0.71 26.04 10.97
CA ILE A 69 -0.69 26.37 10.64
C ILE A 69 -1.46 25.11 10.23
N ALA A 70 -0.84 24.21 9.46
CA ALA A 70 -1.45 22.94 9.08
C ALA A 70 -1.73 22.04 10.28
N ILE A 71 -0.80 21.94 11.25
CA ILE A 71 -0.99 21.16 12.47
C ILE A 71 -2.11 21.74 13.35
N GLN A 72 -2.21 23.06 13.47
CA GLN A 72 -3.29 23.70 14.23
C GLN A 72 -4.67 23.52 13.56
N GLN A 73 -4.74 23.54 12.23
CA GLN A 73 -5.96 23.23 11.49
C GLN A 73 -6.35 21.74 11.61
N LEU A 74 -5.36 20.84 11.68
CA LEU A 74 -5.60 19.42 11.94
C LEU A 74 -6.05 19.11 13.37
N ASN A 75 -5.79 20.01 14.32
CA ASN A 75 -6.24 19.89 15.71
C ASN A 75 -7.66 20.47 15.93
N GLN A 76 -8.32 20.93 14.89
CA GLN A 76 -9.72 21.35 14.99
C GLN A 76 -10.62 20.14 15.30
N PRO A 77 -11.68 20.30 16.12
CA PRO A 77 -12.55 19.19 16.50
C PRO A 77 -13.23 18.50 15.30
N GLY A 78 -13.45 19.21 14.19
CA GLY A 78 -13.93 18.63 12.93
C GLY A 78 -12.95 17.65 12.29
N MET A 79 -11.64 17.82 12.50
CA MET A 79 -10.61 16.95 11.95
C MET A 79 -10.36 15.71 12.82
N HIS A 80 -10.67 15.76 14.12
CA HIS A 80 -10.47 14.63 15.03
C HIS A 80 -11.20 13.37 14.56
N ASN A 81 -12.44 13.51 14.07
CA ASN A 81 -13.20 12.39 13.53
C ASN A 81 -12.60 11.86 12.22
N ILE A 82 -12.08 12.73 11.36
CA ILE A 82 -11.43 12.34 10.10
C ILE A 82 -10.16 11.54 10.41
N ILE A 83 -9.32 12.04 11.33
CA ILE A 83 -8.09 11.37 11.76
C ILE A 83 -8.42 10.02 12.39
N LYS A 84 -9.43 9.96 13.26
CA LYS A 84 -9.89 8.71 13.88
C LYS A 84 -10.38 7.69 12.86
N ASN A 85 -11.18 8.13 11.89
CA ASN A 85 -11.66 7.28 10.81
C ASN A 85 -10.51 6.81 9.90
N ALA A 86 -9.56 7.69 9.58
CA ALA A 86 -8.39 7.38 8.78
C ALA A 86 -7.48 6.35 9.47
N MET A 87 -7.19 6.53 10.77
CA MET A 87 -6.46 5.54 11.56
C MET A 87 -7.21 4.21 11.64
N GLY A 88 -8.53 4.25 11.80
CA GLY A 88 -9.38 3.06 11.78
C GLY A 88 -9.28 2.30 10.45
N ALA A 89 -9.36 3.03 9.33
CA ALA A 89 -9.20 2.47 7.99
C ALA A 89 -7.79 1.90 7.79
N PHE A 90 -6.74 2.60 8.22
CA PHE A 90 -5.36 2.11 8.16
C PHE A 90 -5.17 0.82 8.96
N LYS A 91 -5.72 0.77 10.18
CA LYS A 91 -5.68 -0.43 11.01
C LYS A 91 -6.41 -1.58 10.35
N PHE A 92 -7.60 -1.33 9.79
CA PHE A 92 -8.35 -2.33 9.05
C PHE A 92 -7.56 -2.87 7.86
N LEU A 93 -6.99 -2.00 7.03
CA LEU A 93 -6.14 -2.39 5.90
C LEU A 93 -4.94 -3.23 6.36
N GLY A 94 -4.31 -2.86 7.48
CA GLY A 94 -3.21 -3.63 8.07
C GLY A 94 -3.61 -5.00 8.63
N THR A 95 -4.90 -5.24 8.92
CA THR A 95 -5.39 -6.56 9.35
C THR A 95 -5.76 -7.49 8.19
N LEU A 96 -5.81 -6.98 6.95
CA LEU A 96 -6.11 -7.80 5.79
C LEU A 96 -4.91 -8.64 5.39
N GLN A 97 -5.13 -9.92 5.12
CA GLN A 97 -4.08 -10.79 4.60
C GLN A 97 -3.74 -10.35 3.16
N PRO A 98 -2.45 -10.16 2.82
CA PRO A 98 -2.03 -9.71 1.48
C PRO A 98 -2.59 -10.58 0.35
N ASP A 99 -2.63 -11.91 0.54
CA ASP A 99 -3.11 -12.86 -0.47
C ASP A 99 -4.61 -12.70 -0.77
N GLN A 100 -5.41 -12.45 0.26
CA GLN A 100 -6.85 -12.22 0.12
C GLN A 100 -7.11 -10.89 -0.59
N MET A 101 -6.37 -9.84 -0.23
CA MET A 101 -6.45 -8.54 -0.91
C MET A 101 -6.07 -8.65 -2.38
N ASN A 102 -4.97 -9.34 -2.71
CA ASN A 102 -4.53 -9.54 -4.08
C ASN A 102 -5.59 -10.26 -4.92
N THR A 103 -6.18 -11.32 -4.37
CA THR A 103 -7.26 -12.07 -5.05
C THR A 103 -8.49 -11.20 -5.31
N LEU A 104 -8.88 -10.35 -4.36
CA LEU A 104 -10.00 -9.42 -4.53
C LEU A 104 -9.70 -8.36 -5.61
N LEU A 105 -8.50 -7.76 -5.58
CA LEU A 105 -8.08 -6.76 -6.56
C LEU A 105 -7.99 -7.35 -7.97
N GLU A 106 -7.43 -8.55 -8.09
CA GLU A 106 -7.38 -9.29 -9.35
C GLU A 106 -8.79 -9.58 -9.86
N GLY A 107 -9.69 -10.07 -9.00
CA GLY A 107 -11.09 -10.31 -9.34
C GLY A 107 -11.82 -9.07 -9.87
N VAL A 108 -11.63 -7.92 -9.21
CA VAL A 108 -12.18 -6.63 -9.66
C VAL A 108 -11.59 -6.21 -11.01
N GLY A 109 -10.26 -6.29 -11.17
CA GLY A 109 -9.58 -5.96 -12.42
C GLY A 109 -10.05 -6.84 -13.59
N HIS A 110 -10.16 -8.14 -13.36
CA HIS A 110 -10.69 -9.09 -14.34
C HIS A 110 -12.16 -8.80 -14.69
N GLY A 111 -12.98 -8.43 -13.71
CA GLY A 111 -14.38 -8.01 -13.91
C GLY A 111 -14.50 -6.77 -14.80
N LEU A 112 -13.71 -5.73 -14.50
CA LEU A 112 -13.64 -4.49 -15.30
C LEU A 112 -13.20 -4.77 -16.74
N LYS A 113 -12.17 -5.61 -16.93
CA LYS A 113 -11.72 -6.04 -18.26
C LYS A 113 -12.82 -6.79 -19.01
N LYS A 114 -13.55 -7.70 -18.35
CA LYS A 114 -14.66 -8.44 -18.98
C LYS A 114 -15.82 -7.52 -19.35
N MET A 115 -16.09 -6.48 -18.55
CA MET A 115 -17.09 -5.46 -18.83
C MET A 115 -16.74 -4.66 -20.09
N SER A 116 -15.50 -4.18 -20.23
CA SER A 116 -15.08 -3.40 -21.40
C SER A 116 -15.21 -4.19 -22.71
N HIS A 117 -14.83 -5.47 -22.71
CA HIS A 117 -14.91 -6.34 -23.90
C HIS A 117 -16.36 -6.72 -24.28
N THR A 118 -17.28 -6.71 -23.30
CA THR A 118 -18.70 -7.04 -23.56
C THR A 118 -19.48 -5.83 -24.05
N GLY A 119 -19.08 -4.60 -23.68
CA GLY A 119 -19.71 -3.35 -24.13
C GLY A 119 -19.38 -2.96 -25.57
N GLU A 120 -18.19 -3.32 -26.08
CA GLU A 120 -17.76 -3.00 -27.45
C GLU A 120 -18.48 -3.82 -28.53
N LYS A 121 -18.89 -5.05 -28.20
CA LYS A 121 -19.66 -5.91 -29.10
C LYS A 121 -21.14 -5.76 -28.75
N GLY A 122 -21.83 -4.83 -29.41
CA GLY A 122 -23.28 -4.59 -29.29
C GLY A 122 -24.17 -5.77 -29.74
N GLU A 123 -23.76 -7.00 -29.47
CA GLU A 123 -24.54 -8.20 -29.72
C GLU A 123 -25.73 -8.24 -28.76
N LYS A 124 -26.94 -8.29 -29.33
CA LYS A 124 -28.18 -8.57 -28.60
C LYS A 124 -28.01 -9.88 -27.83
N GLN A 125 -27.75 -9.78 -26.53
CA GLN A 125 -27.72 -10.92 -25.63
C GLN A 125 -29.14 -11.51 -25.60
N SER A 126 -29.35 -12.66 -26.22
CA SER A 126 -30.61 -13.39 -26.10
C SER A 126 -30.88 -13.68 -24.62
N VAL A 127 -32.11 -13.43 -24.15
CA VAL A 127 -32.54 -13.66 -22.75
C VAL A 127 -32.20 -15.09 -22.29
N TRP A 128 -32.19 -16.04 -23.22
CA TRP A 128 -31.79 -17.42 -22.99
C TRP A 128 -30.28 -17.60 -22.70
N ARG A 129 -29.41 -16.87 -23.42
CA ARG A 129 -27.96 -16.82 -23.16
C ARG A 129 -27.65 -16.12 -21.83
N LEU A 130 -28.44 -15.11 -21.46
CA LEU A 130 -28.31 -14.43 -20.17
C LEU A 130 -28.63 -15.38 -18.99
N ARG A 131 -29.71 -16.17 -19.13
CA ARG A 131 -30.07 -17.22 -18.17
C ARG A 131 -28.97 -18.28 -18.03
N ALA A 132 -28.44 -18.76 -19.16
CA ALA A 132 -27.35 -19.75 -19.13
C ALA A 132 -26.09 -19.19 -18.45
N ARG A 133 -25.76 -17.92 -18.69
CA ARG A 133 -24.65 -17.21 -18.02
C ARG A 133 -24.84 -17.10 -16.51
N PHE A 134 -26.07 -16.89 -16.04
CA PHE A 134 -26.38 -16.77 -14.61
C PHE A 134 -26.06 -18.05 -13.80
N TRP A 135 -25.99 -19.21 -14.48
CA TRP A 135 -25.78 -20.52 -13.86
C TRP A 135 -24.34 -21.03 -13.99
N THR A 136 -23.40 -20.19 -14.43
CA THR A 136 -22.00 -20.60 -14.56
C THR A 136 -21.33 -20.72 -13.19
N PRO A 137 -20.30 -21.57 -13.04
CA PRO A 137 -19.59 -21.74 -11.77
C PRO A 137 -19.00 -20.44 -11.23
N GLU A 138 -18.57 -19.52 -12.09
CA GLU A 138 -17.98 -18.23 -11.69
C GLU A 138 -19.02 -17.31 -11.03
N ILE A 139 -20.24 -17.23 -11.58
CA ILE A 139 -21.31 -16.40 -11.00
C ILE A 139 -21.77 -16.99 -9.66
N ARG A 140 -21.87 -18.31 -9.57
CA ARG A 140 -22.20 -18.97 -8.30
C ARG A 140 -21.16 -18.69 -7.22
N ALA A 141 -19.87 -18.83 -7.54
CA ALA A 141 -18.80 -18.52 -6.59
C ALA A 141 -18.88 -17.06 -6.09
N ALA A 142 -19.05 -16.09 -6.98
CA ALA A 142 -19.17 -14.69 -6.60
C ALA A 142 -20.42 -14.42 -5.74
N MET A 143 -21.55 -15.03 -6.06
CA MET A 143 -22.79 -14.90 -5.29
C MET A 143 -22.66 -15.50 -3.89
N THR A 144 -22.07 -16.69 -3.77
CA THR A 144 -21.81 -17.31 -2.47
C THR A 144 -20.92 -16.42 -1.60
N THR A 145 -19.79 -15.95 -2.14
CA THR A 145 -18.90 -15.02 -1.42
C THR A 145 -19.61 -13.73 -1.01
N MET A 146 -20.49 -13.19 -1.86
CA MET A 146 -21.28 -12.00 -1.53
C MET A 146 -22.26 -12.28 -0.39
N VAL A 147 -22.94 -13.44 -0.40
CA VAL A 147 -23.84 -13.83 0.68
C VAL A 147 -23.09 -14.00 2.00
N ASP A 148 -21.94 -14.69 1.99
CA ASP A 148 -21.11 -14.89 3.17
C ASP A 148 -20.61 -13.55 3.74
N PHE A 149 -20.20 -12.62 2.86
CA PHE A 149 -19.83 -11.27 3.25
C PHE A 149 -20.98 -10.50 3.90
N LEU A 150 -22.18 -10.55 3.30
CA LEU A 150 -23.38 -9.91 3.86
C LEU A 150 -23.76 -10.50 5.22
N GLN A 151 -23.66 -11.83 5.37
CA GLN A 151 -23.92 -12.52 6.63
C GLN A 151 -22.95 -12.06 7.73
N GLY A 152 -21.65 -12.04 7.45
CA GLY A 152 -20.62 -11.59 8.39
C GLY A 152 -20.82 -10.13 8.83
N MET A 153 -21.21 -9.24 7.92
CA MET A 153 -21.58 -7.87 8.28
C MET A 153 -22.80 -7.81 9.20
N GLY A 154 -23.84 -8.60 8.90
CA GLY A 154 -25.07 -8.67 9.70
C GLY A 154 -24.80 -9.13 11.13
N GLU A 155 -23.92 -10.11 11.32
CA GLU A 155 -23.51 -10.60 12.65
C GLU A 155 -22.89 -9.48 13.51
N VAL A 156 -22.03 -8.64 12.92
CA VAL A 156 -21.43 -7.49 13.60
C VAL A 156 -22.48 -6.45 13.97
N PHE A 157 -23.40 -6.12 13.08
CA PHE A 157 -24.48 -5.14 13.36
C PHE A 157 -25.40 -5.61 14.49
N LEU A 158 -25.77 -6.89 14.48
CA LEU A 158 -26.61 -7.48 15.53
C LEU A 158 -25.88 -7.59 16.87
N ARG A 159 -24.57 -7.85 16.87
CA ARG A 159 -23.75 -7.83 18.09
C ARG A 159 -23.70 -6.41 18.69
N ASN A 160 -23.35 -5.41 17.88
CA ASN A 160 -23.22 -4.03 18.35
C ASN A 160 -24.57 -3.47 18.85
N ARG A 161 -25.70 -3.84 18.24
CA ARG A 161 -27.03 -3.46 18.73
C ARG A 161 -27.30 -4.01 20.13
N ARG A 162 -27.02 -5.29 20.37
CA ARG A 162 -27.19 -5.94 21.69
C ARG A 162 -26.31 -5.33 22.76
N GLU A 163 -25.07 -4.98 22.44
CA GLU A 163 -24.14 -4.32 23.37
C GLU A 163 -24.58 -2.90 23.75
N ASN A 164 -25.26 -2.20 22.85
CA ASN A 164 -25.78 -0.86 23.09
C ASN A 164 -27.12 -0.86 23.86
N GLU A 165 -27.91 -1.93 23.79
CA GLU A 165 -29.14 -2.09 24.56
C GLU A 165 -28.88 -2.50 26.03
N GLN A 166 -27.65 -2.90 26.37
CA GLN A 166 -27.22 -3.28 27.72
C GLN A 166 -26.49 -2.17 28.49
N LYS A 167 -26.29 -0.99 27.87
CA LYS A 167 -25.67 0.20 28.47
C LYS A 167 -26.72 1.27 28.78
#